data_AF-A0A1L8Q6H6-F1
#
_entry.id   AF-A0A1L8Q6H6-F1
#
_cell.length_a   1.000
_cell.length_b   1.000
_cell.length_c   1.000
_cell.angle_alpha   90.00
_cell.angle_beta   90.00
_cell.angle_gamma   90.00
#
_symmetry.space_group_name_H-M   'P 1'
#
loop_
_entity.id
_entity.type
_entity.pdbx_description
1 polymer ?
#
loop_
_entity_poly.entity_id
_entity_poly.type
_entity_poly.pdbx_seq_one_letter_code
_entity_poly.pdbx_strand_id
1 'polypeptide(L)' 'MDWPPVPSPLGSPVWTKEINRVSFNGAPAKFDIRSWSPDHTKMGKGITLSNEEFQIMVDAFKGDK' A
#
# COMPACT_ATOMS: atom_id res chain seq x y z
N MET A 1 5.19 -2.71 -12.03
CA MET A 1 5.91 -3.78 -11.30
C MET A 1 4.84 -4.45 -10.47
N ASP A 2 3.92 -5.10 -11.17
CA ASP A 2 2.63 -5.49 -10.62
C ASP A 2 2.75 -6.95 -10.21
N TRP A 3 2.95 -7.14 -8.92
CA TRP A 3 2.96 -8.46 -8.29
C TRP A 3 1.65 -9.18 -8.63
N PRO A 4 1.67 -10.45 -9.08
CA PRO A 4 0.48 -11.10 -9.61
C PRO A 4 -0.61 -11.25 -8.53
N PRO A 5 -1.89 -11.04 -8.86
CA PRO A 5 -2.98 -11.26 -7.92
C PRO A 5 -3.04 -12.75 -7.56
N VAL A 6 -3.01 -13.04 -6.26
CA VAL A 6 -3.18 -14.42 -5.76
C VAL A 6 -4.66 -14.79 -5.96
N PRO A 7 -5.01 -15.86 -6.70
CA PRO A 7 -6.42 -16.22 -6.90
C PRO A 7 -7.07 -16.72 -5.60
N SER A 8 -8.29 -16.28 -5.30
CA SER A 8 -9.08 -16.79 -4.17
C SER A 8 -9.55 -18.21 -4.47
N PRO A 9 -9.31 -19.20 -3.59
CA PRO A 9 -9.88 -20.53 -3.74
C PRO A 9 -11.40 -20.57 -3.50
N LEU A 10 -12.04 -19.47 -3.08
CA LEU A 10 -13.45 -19.41 -2.67
C LEU A 10 -14.33 -18.52 -3.58
N GLY A 11 -13.86 -18.13 -4.77
CA GLY A 11 -14.65 -17.37 -5.74
C GLY A 11 -14.99 -15.91 -5.37
N SER A 12 -14.55 -15.45 -4.19
CA SER A 12 -14.70 -14.05 -3.77
C SER A 12 -13.53 -13.19 -4.30
N PRO A 13 -13.76 -11.92 -4.69
CA PRO A 13 -12.69 -11.05 -5.20
C PRO A 13 -11.60 -10.84 -4.14
N VAL A 14 -10.34 -11.11 -4.51
CA VAL A 14 -9.18 -10.95 -3.62
C VAL A 14 -8.80 -9.49 -3.54
N TRP A 15 -8.98 -8.89 -2.36
CA TRP A 15 -8.43 -7.58 -2.08
C TRP A 15 -6.98 -7.73 -1.64
N THR A 16 -6.06 -7.08 -2.34
CA THR A 16 -4.63 -7.08 -1.99
C THR A 16 -4.33 -5.87 -1.12
N LYS A 17 -3.56 -6.06 -0.04
CA LYS A 17 -3.04 -4.93 0.75
C LYS A 17 -1.63 -4.64 0.29
N GLU A 18 -1.41 -3.41 -0.15
CA GLU A 18 -0.18 -3.01 -0.84
C GLU A 18 0.38 -1.72 -0.24
N ILE A 19 1.69 -1.50 -0.43
CA ILE A 19 2.39 -0.26 -0.10
C ILE A 19 2.79 0.42 -1.41
N ASN A 20 2.29 1.62 -1.64
CA ASN A 20 2.52 2.38 -2.86
C ASN A 20 3.16 3.74 -2.57
N ARG A 21 3.84 4.31 -3.57
CA ARG A 21 4.23 5.72 -3.59
C ARG A 21 3.28 6.48 -4.51
N VAL A 22 2.50 7.40 -3.95
CA VAL A 22 1.46 8.11 -4.70
C VAL A 22 1.70 9.62 -4.63
N SER A 23 1.77 10.25 -5.80
CA SER A 23 1.74 11.72 -5.94
C SER A 23 0.30 12.13 -6.23
N PHE A 24 -0.27 12.95 -5.35
CA PHE A 24 -1.60 13.51 -5.54
C PHE A 24 -1.48 14.90 -6.16
N ASN A 25 -2.07 15.11 -7.34
CA ASN A 25 -2.14 16.41 -8.03
C ASN A 25 -0.77 17.11 -8.20
N GLY A 26 0.29 16.34 -8.48
CA GLY A 26 1.64 16.87 -8.66
C GLY A 26 2.37 17.26 -7.37
N ALA A 27 1.75 17.03 -6.19
CA ALA A 27 2.42 17.19 -4.91
C ALA A 27 3.51 16.11 -4.70
N PRO A 28 4.46 16.32 -3.76
CA PRO A 28 5.47 15.32 -3.44
C PRO A 28 4.85 13.95 -3.12
N ALA A 29 5.41 12.89 -3.71
CA ALA A 29 4.88 11.55 -3.56
C ALA A 29 5.04 11.03 -2.13
N LYS A 30 3.91 10.64 -1.52
CA LYS A 30 3.81 10.10 -0.16
C LYS A 30 3.71 8.58 -0.18
N PHE A 31 3.94 7.95 0.96
CA PHE A 31 3.72 6.52 1.13
C PHE A 31 2.25 6.28 1.45
N ASP A 32 1.70 5.21 0.88
CA ASP A 32 0.32 4.86 1.09
C ASP A 32 0.16 3.36 1.25
N ILE A 33 -0.54 2.95 2.30
CA ILE A 33 -0.79 1.56 2.63
C ILE A 33 -2.30 1.36 2.60
N ARG A 34 -2.81 0.71 1.55
CA ARG A 34 -4.25 0.46 1.41
C ARG A 34 -4.56 -0.87 0.77
N SER A 35 -5.79 -1.30 0.93
CA SER A 35 -6.32 -2.46 0.21
C SER A 35 -6.90 -2.04 -1.13
N TRP A 36 -6.61 -2.80 -2.18
CA TRP A 36 -7.08 -2.57 -3.54
C TRP A 36 -7.93 -3.72 -4.03
N SER A 37 -8.89 -3.43 -4.90
CA SER A 37 -9.61 -4.46 -5.64
C SER A 37 -8.67 -5.14 -6.65
N PRO A 38 -9.00 -6.37 -7.12
CA PRO A 38 -8.16 -7.11 -8.07
C PRO A 38 -7.82 -6.34 -9.36
N ASP A 39 -8.71 -5.43 -9.77
CA ASP A 39 -8.60 -4.59 -10.96
C ASP A 39 -7.99 -3.20 -10.67
N HIS A 40 -7.53 -2.95 -9.44
CA HIS A 40 -6.94 -1.67 -8.98
C HIS A 40 -7.85 -0.43 -9.18
N THR A 41 -9.16 -0.62 -9.41
CA THR A 41 -10.11 0.50 -9.61
C THR A 41 -10.73 1.02 -8.31
N LYS A 42 -10.80 0.19 -7.26
CA LYS A 42 -11.40 0.53 -5.97
C LYS A 42 -10.39 0.46 -4.85
N MET A 43 -10.48 1.44 -3.97
CA MET A 43 -9.66 1.58 -2.78
C MET A 43 -10.49 1.22 -1.55
N GLY A 44 -9.96 0.32 -0.73
CA GLY A 44 -10.49 -0.01 0.60
C GLY A 44 -9.91 0.90 1.68
N LYS A 45 -10.08 0.52 2.94
CA LYS A 45 -9.48 1.24 4.08
C LYS A 45 -7.96 1.21 3.97
N GLY A 46 -7.34 2.36 4.23
CA GLY A 46 -5.90 2.55 4.19
C GLY A 46 -5.44 3.79 4.92
N ILE A 47 -4.14 4.02 4.93
CA ILE A 47 -3.49 5.17 5.54
C ILE A 47 -2.44 5.71 4.58
N THR A 48 -2.39 7.04 4.47
CA THR A 48 -1.31 7.75 3.77
C THR A 48 -0.36 8.30 4.82
N LEU A 49 0.92 8.01 4.65
CA LEU A 49 2.01 8.43 5.52
C LEU A 49 2.89 9.43 4.76
N SER A 50 3.20 10.54 5.42
CA SER A 50 4.29 11.40 4.97
C SER A 50 5.62 10.63 4.97
N ASN A 51 6.60 11.18 4.25
CA ASN A 51 7.93 10.59 4.19
C ASN A 51 8.58 10.47 5.58
N GLU A 52 8.35 11.46 6.45
CA GLU A 52 8.87 11.47 7.82
C GLU A 52 8.22 10.39 8.69
N GLU A 53 6.89 10.28 8.67
CA GLU A 53 6.17 9.23 9.41
C GLU A 53 6.58 7.83 8.96
N PHE A 54 6.74 7.63 7.64
CA PHE A 54 7.18 6.34 7.11
C PHE A 54 8.63 6.03 7.52
N GLN A 55 9.50 7.04 7.55
CA GLN A 55 10.90 6.87 7.99
C GLN A 55 10.96 6.45 9.47
N ILE A 56 10.22 7.12 10.35
CA ILE A 56 10.11 6.76 11.77
C ILE A 56 9.63 5.30 11.92
N MET A 57 8.60 4.92 11.15
CA MET A 57 8.08 3.55 11.16
C MET A 57 9.14 2.52 10.73
N VAL A 58 9.87 2.80 9.64
CA VAL A 58 10.95 1.93 9.16
C VAL A 58 12.07 1.82 10.19
N ASP A 59 12.47 2.92 10.81
CA ASP A 59 13.55 2.93 11.80
C ASP A 59 13.15 2.17 13.07
N ALA A 60 11.90 2.30 13.51
CA ALA A 60 11.37 1.52 14.62
C ALA A 60 11.36 0.00 14.32
N PHE A 61 11.05 -0.42 13.09
CA PHE A 61 11.04 -1.83 12.69
C PHE A 61 12.41 -2.36 12.28
N LYS A 62 13.38 -1.49 11.98
CA LYS A 62 14.75 -1.87 11.61
C LYS A 62 15.58 -2.41 12.77
N GLY A 63 15.08 -2.28 14.00
CA GLY A 63 15.69 -2.64 15.29
C GLY A 63 16.99 -3.44 15.21
N ASP A 64 18.06 -2.81 15.73
CA ASP A 64 19.37 -3.34 16.14
C ASP A 64 19.58 -4.83 15.83
N LYS A 65 20.24 -5.10 14.69
CA LYS A 65 21.01 -6.33 14.57
C LYS A 65 22.31 -6.20 15.35
#